data_AF-A0A3B9C2Z5-F1
#
_entry.id   AF-A0A3B9C2Z5-F1
#
_cell.length_a   1.000
_cell.length_b   1.000
_cell.length_c   1.000
_cell.angle_alpha   90.00
_cell.angle_beta   90.00
_cell.angle_gamma   90.00
#
_symmetry.space_group_name_H-M   'P 1'
#
loop_
_entity.id
_entity.type
_entity.pdbx_description
1 polymer ?
#
loop_
_entity_poly.entity_id
_entity_poly.type
_entity_poly.pdbx_seq_one_letter_code
_entity_poly.pdbx_strand_id
1 'polypeptide(L)' 'MKITLIAGARPNFMKIAPIIEAIKQSQEKGLALEYRLVHTG' A
#
# COMPACT_ATOMS: atom_id res chain seq x y z
N MET A 1 -6.26 6.30 -9.74
CA MET A 1 -6.25 4.82 -9.75
C MET A 1 -6.36 4.31 -8.32
N LYS A 2 -7.25 3.33 -8.07
CA LYS A 2 -7.49 2.80 -6.71
C LYS A 2 -6.84 1.42 -6.55
N ILE A 3 -6.02 1.27 -5.52
CA ILE A 3 -5.27 0.05 -5.20
C ILE A 3 -5.77 -0.52 -3.87
N THR A 4 -6.08 -1.80 -3.81
CA THR A 4 -6.42 -2.48 -2.55
C THR A 4 -5.30 -3.46 -2.22
N LEU A 5 -4.63 -3.23 -1.09
CA LEU A 5 -3.61 -4.12 -0.55
C LEU A 5 -4.26 -4.98 0.54
N ILE A 6 -4.15 -6.31 0.43
CA ILE A 6 -4.71 -7.25 1.40
C ILE A 6 -3.56 -8.06 1.99
N ALA A 7 -3.40 -8.05 3.32
CA ALA A 7 -2.34 -8.78 4.01
C ALA A 7 -2.85 -9.45 5.30
N GLY A 8 -2.55 -10.74 5.43
CA GLY A 8 -2.81 -11.56 6.62
C GLY A 8 -1.70 -11.44 7.67
N ALA A 9 -0.60 -12.20 7.53
CA ALA A 9 0.44 -12.28 8.57
C ALA A 9 1.50 -11.16 8.54
N ARG A 10 2.20 -10.95 9.68
CA ARG A 10 3.31 -9.98 9.84
C ARG A 10 4.36 -10.01 8.70
N PRO A 11 4.85 -11.16 8.21
CA PRO A 11 5.80 -11.18 7.10
C PRO A 11 5.25 -10.57 5.80
N ASN A 12 3.93 -10.60 5.58
CA ASN A 12 3.30 -10.00 4.40
C ASN A 12 3.33 -8.47 4.50
N PHE A 13 3.08 -7.90 5.68
CA PHE A 13 3.20 -6.46 5.92
C PHE A 13 4.61 -5.95 5.66
N MET A 14 5.63 -6.69 6.11
CA MET A 14 7.03 -6.36 5.85
C MET A 14 7.33 -6.31 4.35
N LYS A 15 6.74 -7.23 3.57
CA LYS A 15 6.92 -7.27 2.11
C LYS A 15 6.19 -6.13 1.37
N ILE A 16 5.01 -5.73 1.84
CA ILE A 16 4.22 -4.67 1.17
C ILE A 16 4.56 -3.25 1.63
N ALA A 17 5.29 -3.09 2.74
CA ALA A 17 5.75 -1.79 3.24
C ALA A 17 6.45 -0.92 2.17
N PRO A 18 7.44 -1.42 1.39
CA PRO A 18 8.06 -0.62 0.34
C PRO A 18 7.09 -0.24 -0.80
N ILE A 19 6.05 -1.05 -1.05
CA ILE A 19 5.02 -0.72 -2.04
C ILE A 19 4.18 0.46 -1.55
N ILE A 20 3.78 0.46 -0.28
CA ILE A 20 3.05 1.57 0.34
C ILE A 20 3.88 2.86 0.28
N GLU A 21 5.18 2.77 0.53
CA GLU A 21 6.09 3.92 0.47
C GLU A 21 6.20 4.49 -0.95
N ALA A 22 6.33 3.64 -1.97
CA ALA A 22 6.33 4.09 -3.37
C ALA A 22 5.00 4.74 -3.79
N ILE A 23 3.86 4.25 -3.29
CA ILE A 23 2.55 4.87 -3.52
C ILE A 23 2.51 6.27 -2.90
N LYS A 24 2.98 6.44 -1.66
CA LYS A 24 3.04 7.75 -0.99
C LYS A 24 3.93 8.75 -1.73
N GLN A 25 5.12 8.34 -2.14
CA GLN A 25 6.01 9.19 -2.94
C GLN A 25 5.37 9.62 -4.27
N SER A 26 4.52 8.76 -4.85
CA SER A 26 3.80 9.09 -6.07
C SER A 26 2.64 10.07 -5.81
N GLN A 27 1.94 9.92 -4.68
CA GLN A 27 0.93 10.89 -4.23
C GLN A 27 1.54 12.28 -4.00
N GLU A 28 2.74 12.35 -3.40
CA GLU A 28 3.48 13.61 -3.20
C GLU A 28 3.85 14.30 -4.52
N LYS A 29 4.06 13.53 -5.60
CA LYS A 29 4.27 14.04 -6.97
C LYS A 29 2.99 14.51 -7.66
N GLY A 30 1.85 14.51 -6.96
CA GLY A 30 0.55 14.93 -7.49
C GLY A 30 -0.16 13.87 -8.34
N LEU A 31 0.32 12.62 -8.34
CA LEU A 31 -0.38 11.53 -9.03
C LEU A 31 -1.62 11.14 -8.23
N ALA A 32 -2.76 11.04 -8.91
CA ALA A 32 -4.03 10.60 -8.33
C ALA A 32 -4.04 9.08 -8.07
N LEU A 33 -3.19 8.63 -7.15
CA LEU A 33 -3.12 7.26 -6.64
C LEU A 33 -3.78 7.21 -5.27
N GLU A 34 -4.66 6.25 -5.06
CA GLU A 34 -5.29 6.00 -3.78
C GLU A 34 -5.04 4.55 -3.40
N TYR A 35 -4.72 4.29 -2.14
CA TYR A 35 -4.61 2.93 -1.64
C TYR A 35 -5.42 2.74 -0.36
N ARG A 36 -5.89 1.50 -0.17
CA ARG A 36 -6.38 1.03 1.12
C ARG A 36 -5.66 -0.26 1.49
N LEU A 37 -5.40 -0.43 2.78
CA LEU A 37 -4.84 -1.64 3.35
C LEU A 37 -5.94 -2.38 4.12
N VAL A 38 -6.16 -3.64 3.79
CA VAL A 38 -7.08 -4.55 4.49
C VAL A 38 -6.24 -5.60 5.19
N HIS A 39 -6.45 -5.72 6.50
CA HIS A 39 -5.83 -6.75 7.31
C HIS A 39 -6.81 -7.92 7.48
N THR A 40 -6.36 -9.15 7.21
CA THR A 40 -7.22 -10.35 7.22
C THR A 40 -6.71 -11.46 8.14
N GLY A 41 -5.94 -11.15 9.19
CA GLY A 41 -5.46 -12.17 10.13
C GLY A 41 -4.47 -11.69 11.17
#